data_AF-A0A078B8U3-F1
#
_entry.id   AF-A0A078B8U3-F1
#
_cell.length_a   1.000
_cell.length_b   1.000
_cell.length_c   1.000
_cell.angle_alpha   90.00
_cell.angle_beta   90.00
_cell.angle_gamma   90.00
#
_symmetry.space_group_name_H-M   'P 1'
#
loop_
_entity.id
_entity.type
_entity.pdbx_description
1 polymer ?
#
loop_
_entity_poly.entity_id
_entity_poly.type
_entity_poly.pdbx_seq_one_letter_code
_entity_poly.pdbx_strand_id
1 'polypeptide(L)'
;MNEKIKAVIENKKQNTFWKAISKHIKSADKFGHPIQLKYKNRSTYNTLFGGIITLIARLGIFIYFLLAIIDVTQKKSFVKNSLVIRDLALDETEFKIDTDNFDIAVQLKYSVNDPKVQNNLGAYAYVSVNKYSMQYIMNNGSLTYNLKIDRLNLSNNIDSFISFIVPCEANRFLGEKEQTKKLGITNYFYCPKTINATLKGSLSSSSSKFITVSVH
;
A
#
# COMPACT_ATOMS: atom_id res chain seq x y z
N MET A 1 47.33 59.65 24.87
CA MET A 1 46.02 60.34 24.97
C MET A 1 44.94 59.79 24.01
N ASN A 2 45.28 58.99 22.99
CA ASN A 2 44.33 58.54 21.95
C ASN A 2 43.58 57.20 22.20
N GLU A 3 44.04 56.31 23.08
CA GLU A 3 43.36 55.01 23.30
C GLU A 3 42.09 55.10 24.14
N LYS A 4 42.08 55.92 25.19
CA LYS A 4 40.89 56.10 26.05
C LYS A 4 39.69 56.69 25.28
N ILE A 5 39.95 57.48 24.25
CA ILE A 5 38.90 58.08 23.40
C ILE A 5 38.31 57.04 22.44
N LYS A 6 39.12 56.14 21.87
CA LYS A 6 38.62 55.05 21.01
C LYS A 6 37.73 54.06 21.77
N ALA A 7 38.13 53.65 22.98
CA ALA A 7 37.36 52.73 23.80
C ALA A 7 36.00 53.29 24.26
N VAL A 8 35.91 54.61 24.48
CA VAL A 8 34.65 55.28 24.81
C VAL A 8 33.74 55.39 23.59
N ILE A 9 34.29 55.67 22.40
CA ILE A 9 33.52 55.75 21.15
C ILE A 9 32.97 54.38 20.74
N GLU A 10 33.76 53.31 20.84
CA GLU A 10 33.30 51.94 20.56
C GLU A 10 32.21 51.47 21.53
N ASN A 11 32.38 51.71 22.84
CA ASN A 11 31.34 51.41 23.84
C ASN A 11 30.05 52.21 23.60
N LYS A 12 30.14 53.46 23.12
CA LYS A 12 28.97 54.28 22.81
C LYS A 12 28.25 53.78 21.55
N LYS A 13 28.99 53.30 20.53
CA LYS A 13 28.47 52.72 19.29
C LYS A 13 27.79 51.36 19.51
N GLN A 14 28.36 50.53 20.38
CA GLN A 14 27.78 49.24 20.77
C GLN A 14 26.47 49.44 21.53
N ASN A 15 26.42 50.41 22.45
CA ASN A 15 25.20 50.75 23.19
C ASN A 15 24.07 51.33 22.33
N THR A 16 24.36 52.05 21.24
CA THR A 16 23.32 52.52 20.31
C THR A 16 22.79 51.41 19.41
N PHE A 17 23.65 50.49 18.97
CA PHE A 17 23.25 49.31 18.19
C PHE A 17 22.35 48.36 18.99
N TRP A 18 22.72 48.03 20.24
CA TRP A 18 21.89 47.22 21.13
C TRP A 18 20.54 47.88 21.45
N LYS A 19 20.51 49.21 21.62
CA LYS A 19 19.25 49.96 21.79
C LYS A 19 18.37 49.93 20.54
N ALA A 20 18.95 50.01 19.35
CA ALA A 20 18.21 49.91 18.08
C ALA A 20 17.63 48.50 17.88
N ILE A 21 18.41 47.45 18.12
CA ILE A 21 17.96 46.06 18.07
C ILE A 21 16.87 45.79 19.11
N SER A 22 17.06 46.22 20.36
CA SER A 22 16.07 46.09 21.43
C SER A 22 14.73 46.74 21.05
N LYS A 23 14.77 47.91 20.40
CA LYS A 23 13.57 48.61 19.91
C LYS A 23 12.88 47.83 18.79
N HIS A 24 13.63 47.23 17.87
CA HIS A 24 13.08 46.39 16.80
C HIS A 24 12.49 45.07 17.31
N ILE A 25 13.16 44.40 18.24
CA ILE A 25 12.67 43.17 18.89
C ILE A 25 11.37 43.46 19.64
N LYS A 26 11.29 44.56 20.40
CA LYS A 26 10.04 44.99 21.05
C LYS A 26 8.93 45.33 20.04
N SER A 27 9.25 45.91 18.88
CA SER A 27 8.21 46.18 17.87
C SER A 27 7.67 44.93 17.17
N ALA A 28 8.42 43.81 17.22
CA ALA A 28 8.02 42.55 16.60
C ALA A 28 7.14 41.66 17.52
N ASP A 29 7.04 42.00 18.81
CA ASP A 29 6.21 41.29 19.79
C ASP A 29 4.72 41.37 19.41
N LYS A 30 4.15 40.23 19.02
CA LYS A 30 2.72 40.08 18.67
C LYS A 30 1.86 39.57 19.83
N PHE A 31 2.47 39.16 20.94
CA PHE A 31 1.77 38.62 22.11
C PHE A 31 1.57 39.66 23.22
N GLY A 32 1.91 40.93 22.97
CA GLY A 32 1.62 42.03 23.88
C GLY A 32 0.11 42.13 24.15
N HIS A 33 -0.29 42.01 25.41
CA HIS A 33 -1.69 42.16 25.80
C HIS A 33 -2.11 43.64 25.83
N PRO A 34 -3.32 43.99 25.36
CA PRO A 34 -3.84 45.33 25.50
C PRO A 34 -4.12 45.65 26.96
N ILE A 35 -3.68 46.81 27.45
CA ILE A 35 -3.95 47.25 28.82
C ILE A 35 -5.14 48.23 28.78
N GLN A 36 -6.20 47.96 29.53
CA GLN A 36 -7.42 48.78 29.57
C GLN A 36 -7.18 50.21 30.09
N LEU A 37 -6.11 50.42 30.87
CA LEU A 37 -5.63 51.73 31.31
C LEU A 37 -4.38 52.11 30.49
N LYS A 38 -4.48 53.18 29.68
CA LYS A 38 -3.39 53.66 28.81
C LYS A 38 -2.20 54.18 29.62
N TYR A 39 -1.26 53.30 30.00
CA TYR A 39 0.01 53.73 30.58
C TYR A 39 0.88 54.42 29.52
N LYS A 40 1.26 55.69 29.74
CA LYS A 40 2.05 56.53 28.80
C LYS A 40 1.48 56.60 27.37
N ASN A 41 0.15 56.64 27.25
CA ASN A 41 -0.57 56.78 25.97
C ASN A 41 -0.27 55.67 24.94
N ARG A 42 0.13 54.46 25.39
CA ARG A 42 0.26 53.28 24.54
C ARG A 42 -0.75 52.22 24.95
N SER A 43 -1.41 51.59 23.98
CA SER A 43 -2.46 50.59 24.18
C SER A 43 -1.95 49.18 24.46
N THR A 44 -0.66 48.91 24.17
CA THR A 44 -0.09 47.55 24.19
C THR A 44 1.29 47.59 24.83
N TYR A 45 1.56 46.69 25.78
CA TYR A 45 2.87 46.57 26.41
C TYR A 45 3.69 45.49 25.72
N ASN A 46 4.54 45.89 24.79
CA ASN A 46 5.45 44.99 24.11
C ASN A 46 6.70 44.77 24.95
N THR A 47 7.03 43.51 25.21
CA THR A 47 8.16 43.11 26.04
C THR A 47 9.32 42.62 25.18
N LEU A 48 10.56 42.74 25.68
CA LEU A 48 11.70 42.12 24.99
C LEU A 48 11.57 40.61 24.94
N PHE A 49 11.07 40.04 26.04
CA PHE A 49 10.87 38.60 26.17
C PHE A 49 9.83 38.08 25.17
N GLY A 50 8.67 38.74 25.06
CA GLY A 50 7.64 38.41 24.06
C GLY A 50 8.13 38.59 22.63
N GLY A 51 8.94 39.62 22.36
CA GLY A 51 9.61 39.82 21.09
C GLY A 51 10.56 38.67 20.71
N ILE A 52 11.37 38.19 21.66
CA ILE A 52 12.30 37.05 21.45
C ILE A 52 11.52 35.76 21.20
N ILE A 53 10.47 35.48 21.98
CA ILE A 53 9.62 34.29 21.79
C ILE A 53 8.94 34.33 20.41
N THR A 54 8.41 35.49 20.01
CA THR A 54 7.79 35.67 18.69
C THR A 54 8.80 35.41 17.55
N LEU A 55 10.05 35.82 17.74
CA LEU A 55 11.12 35.58 16.77
C LEU A 55 11.44 34.08 16.64
N ILE A 56 11.58 33.38 17.78
CA ILE A 56 11.86 31.93 17.82
C ILE A 56 10.72 31.15 17.17
N ALA A 57 9.47 31.47 17.48
CA ALA A 57 8.31 30.80 16.90
C ALA A 57 8.26 30.98 15.36
N ARG A 58 8.52 32.18 14.85
CA ARG A 58 8.60 32.43 13.40
C ARG A 58 9.75 31.67 12.75
N LEU A 59 10.91 31.61 13.41
CA LEU A 59 12.06 30.86 12.92
C LEU A 59 11.76 29.35 12.86
N GLY A 60 11.09 28.81 13.88
CA GLY A 60 10.68 27.41 13.92
C GLY A 60 9.71 27.04 12.79
N ILE A 61 8.70 27.88 12.54
CA ILE A 61 7.77 27.69 11.41
C ILE A 61 8.53 27.73 10.08
N PHE A 62 9.49 28.64 9.93
CA PHE A 62 10.29 28.77 8.71
C PHE A 62 11.16 27.53 8.46
N ILE A 63 11.82 27.00 9.49
CA ILE A 63 12.62 25.77 9.41
C ILE A 63 11.73 24.57 9.03
N TYR A 64 10.57 24.43 9.66
CA TYR A 64 9.61 23.39 9.32
C TYR A 64 9.20 23.46 7.84
N PHE A 65 8.94 24.67 7.32
CA PHE A 65 8.57 24.88 5.93
C PHE A 65 9.69 24.46 4.96
N LEU A 66 10.95 24.75 5.29
CA LEU A 66 12.10 24.30 4.50
C LEU A 66 12.23 22.78 4.49
N LEU A 67 12.04 22.11 5.63
CA LEU A 67 12.05 20.65 5.71
C LEU A 67 10.93 20.02 4.86
N ALA A 68 9.72 20.59 4.88
CA ALA A 68 8.61 20.14 4.06
C ALA A 68 8.90 20.27 2.55
N ILE A 69 9.52 21.38 2.13
CA ILE A 69 9.93 21.57 0.73
C ILE A 69 10.99 20.53 0.32
N ILE A 70 11.96 20.25 1.19
CA ILE A 70 12.98 19.22 0.94
C ILE A 70 12.32 17.84 0.77
N ASP A 71 11.39 17.46 1.65
CA ASP A 71 10.71 16.16 1.60
C ASP A 71 9.88 16.00 0.31
N VAL A 72 9.17 17.06 -0.11
CA VAL A 72 8.43 17.11 -1.38
C VAL A 72 9.39 17.03 -2.58
N THR A 73 10.51 17.75 -2.55
CA THR A 73 11.49 17.80 -3.65
C THR A 73 12.23 16.48 -3.79
N GLN A 74 12.50 15.80 -2.68
CA GLN A 74 13.16 14.49 -2.66
C GLN A 74 12.27 13.35 -3.16
N LYS A 75 10.98 13.60 -3.46
CA LYS A 75 10.06 12.66 -4.12
C LYS A 75 10.24 11.21 -3.62
N LYS A 76 10.24 11.01 -2.29
CA LYS A 76 10.38 9.67 -1.67
C LYS A 76 9.28 8.67 -2.12
N SER A 77 8.26 9.15 -2.82
CA SER A 77 7.28 8.32 -3.52
C SER A 77 7.36 8.56 -5.02
N PHE A 78 8.41 8.03 -5.66
CA PHE A 78 8.42 7.87 -7.11
C PHE A 78 7.43 6.75 -7.47
N VAL A 79 6.14 7.07 -7.55
CA VAL A 79 5.15 6.18 -8.17
C VAL A 79 5.49 6.15 -9.66
N LYS A 80 6.34 5.21 -10.04
CA LYS A 80 6.64 4.90 -11.44
C LYS A 80 5.36 4.33 -12.06
N ASN A 81 4.53 5.18 -12.64
CA ASN A 81 3.50 4.73 -13.54
C ASN A 81 4.17 4.24 -14.82
N SER A 82 4.43 2.93 -14.90
CA SER A 82 4.78 2.28 -16.15
C SER A 82 3.50 1.87 -16.86
N LEU A 83 3.18 2.54 -17.96
CA LEU A 83 2.11 2.13 -18.86
C LEU A 83 2.69 1.16 -19.89
N VAL A 84 2.46 -0.13 -19.69
CA VAL A 84 2.83 -1.17 -20.67
C VAL A 84 1.58 -1.50 -21.47
N ILE A 85 1.52 -1.03 -22.71
CA ILE A 85 0.49 -1.47 -23.67
C ILE A 85 0.94 -2.83 -24.19
N ARG A 86 0.20 -3.89 -23.84
CA ARG A 86 0.42 -5.23 -24.35
C ARG A 86 -0.69 -5.60 -25.30
N ASP A 87 -0.33 -6.12 -26.46
CA ASP A 87 -1.30 -6.76 -27.34
C ASP A 87 -1.63 -8.14 -26.77
N LEU A 88 -2.76 -8.24 -26.09
CA LEU A 88 -3.20 -9.49 -25.48
C LEU A 88 -3.41 -10.60 -26.52
N ALA A 89 -3.66 -10.29 -27.80
CA ALA A 89 -3.86 -11.30 -28.83
C ALA A 89 -2.56 -12.04 -29.20
N LEU A 90 -1.42 -11.35 -29.11
CA LEU A 90 -0.09 -11.83 -29.49
C LEU A 90 0.86 -12.03 -28.29
N ASP A 91 0.44 -11.67 -27.07
CA ASP A 91 1.29 -11.80 -25.88
C ASP A 91 1.59 -13.27 -25.57
N GLU A 92 2.87 -13.63 -25.70
CA GLU A 92 3.36 -14.97 -25.40
C GLU A 92 3.84 -15.15 -23.95
N THR A 93 3.75 -14.11 -23.12
CA THR A 93 4.22 -14.16 -21.72
C THR A 93 3.54 -15.29 -20.96
N GLU A 94 4.35 -16.17 -20.38
CA GLU A 94 3.88 -17.24 -19.49
C GLU A 94 4.21 -16.89 -18.03
N PHE A 95 3.21 -17.00 -17.16
CA PHE A 95 3.34 -16.81 -15.73
C PHE A 95 3.31 -18.17 -15.04
N LYS A 96 4.43 -18.56 -14.46
CA LYS A 96 4.47 -19.78 -13.64
C LYS A 96 3.81 -19.49 -12.29
N ILE A 97 2.87 -20.35 -11.93
CA ILE A 97 2.14 -20.34 -10.68
C ILE A 97 2.44 -21.64 -9.94
N ASP A 98 2.92 -21.47 -8.72
CA ASP A 98 3.10 -22.52 -7.73
C ASP A 98 2.56 -22.03 -6.38
N THR A 99 2.59 -22.91 -5.37
CA THR A 99 2.13 -22.61 -4.01
C THR A 99 2.93 -21.51 -3.31
N ASP A 100 4.11 -21.17 -3.82
CA ASP A 100 4.97 -20.15 -3.21
C ASP A 100 4.55 -18.76 -3.69
N ASN A 101 4.08 -18.66 -4.93
CA ASN A 101 3.75 -17.39 -5.58
C ASN A 101 2.24 -17.12 -5.66
N PHE A 102 1.40 -18.15 -5.52
CA PHE A 102 -0.05 -18.02 -5.67
C PHE A 102 -0.79 -19.13 -4.93
N ASP A 103 -1.87 -18.74 -4.24
CA ASP A 103 -2.70 -19.64 -3.45
C ASP A 103 -4.18 -19.54 -3.83
N ILE A 104 -4.86 -20.69 -3.75
CA ILE A 104 -6.30 -20.81 -3.97
C ILE A 104 -6.91 -21.42 -2.71
N ALA A 105 -7.93 -20.76 -2.18
CA ALA A 105 -8.79 -21.30 -1.13
C ALA A 105 -10.22 -21.40 -1.65
N VAL A 106 -10.87 -22.54 -1.44
CA VAL A 106 -12.25 -22.78 -1.86
C VAL A 106 -13.07 -23.21 -0.65
N GLN A 107 -14.27 -22.64 -0.54
CA GLN A 107 -15.25 -23.02 0.47
C GLN A 107 -16.54 -23.42 -0.24
N LEU A 108 -17.03 -24.62 0.06
CA LEU A 108 -18.38 -25.03 -0.32
C LEU A 108 -19.35 -24.63 0.79
N LYS A 109 -20.41 -23.90 0.44
CA LYS A 109 -21.53 -23.57 1.34
C LYS A 109 -22.84 -23.99 0.69
N TYR A 110 -23.71 -24.61 1.47
CA TYR A 110 -25.10 -24.78 1.10
C TYR A 110 -25.89 -23.57 1.58
N SER A 111 -26.66 -22.95 0.69
CA SER A 111 -27.41 -21.72 1.03
C SER A 111 -28.60 -21.98 1.96
N VAL A 112 -29.05 -23.24 2.07
CA VAL A 112 -30.17 -23.62 2.95
C VAL A 112 -29.62 -24.13 4.27
N ASN A 113 -30.24 -23.70 5.37
CA ASN A 113 -29.78 -23.99 6.71
C ASN A 113 -30.20 -25.41 7.17
N ASP A 114 -29.92 -26.43 6.36
CA ASP A 114 -30.07 -27.84 6.75
C ASP A 114 -28.73 -28.38 7.27
N PRO A 115 -28.59 -28.59 8.59
CA PRO A 115 -27.34 -29.06 9.19
C PRO A 115 -26.97 -30.47 8.73
N LYS A 116 -27.92 -31.31 8.28
CA LYS A 116 -27.61 -32.66 7.78
C LYS A 116 -26.86 -32.59 6.45
N VAL A 117 -27.29 -31.70 5.56
CA VAL A 117 -26.66 -31.50 4.25
C VAL A 117 -25.34 -30.75 4.39
N GLN A 118 -25.31 -29.70 5.22
CA GLN A 118 -24.11 -28.90 5.43
C GLN A 118 -22.95 -29.72 6.03
N ASN A 119 -23.24 -30.65 6.95
CA ASN A 119 -22.22 -31.51 7.55
C ASN A 119 -21.75 -32.63 6.62
N ASN A 120 -22.50 -32.95 5.57
CA ASN A 120 -22.17 -34.02 4.64
C ASN A 120 -22.05 -33.52 3.19
N LEU A 121 -21.66 -32.26 3.02
CA LEU A 121 -21.68 -31.58 1.72
C LEU A 121 -20.77 -32.25 0.68
N GLY A 122 -19.69 -32.88 1.13
CA GLY A 122 -18.78 -33.66 0.28
C GLY A 122 -19.41 -34.90 -0.37
N ALA A 123 -20.54 -35.38 0.14
CA ALA A 123 -21.31 -36.46 -0.49
C ALA A 123 -22.19 -35.97 -1.66
N TYR A 124 -22.49 -34.67 -1.69
CA TYR A 124 -23.41 -34.06 -2.65
C TYR A 124 -22.72 -33.17 -3.69
N ALA A 125 -21.60 -32.57 -3.31
CA ALA A 125 -20.85 -31.69 -4.19
C ALA A 125 -19.34 -31.82 -3.95
N TYR A 126 -18.58 -31.75 -5.03
CA TYR A 126 -17.12 -31.67 -4.96
C TYR A 126 -16.58 -30.56 -5.86
N VAL A 127 -15.42 -30.02 -5.47
CA VAL A 127 -14.73 -29.00 -6.27
C VAL A 127 -13.79 -29.72 -7.24
N SER A 128 -13.52 -29.18 -8.41
CA SER A 128 -12.41 -29.60 -9.23
C SER A 128 -11.59 -28.39 -9.65
N VAL A 129 -10.27 -28.52 -9.63
CA VAL A 129 -9.34 -27.50 -10.12
C VAL A 129 -8.67 -28.06 -11.36
N ASN A 130 -8.91 -27.45 -12.51
CA ASN A 130 -8.48 -27.95 -13.80
C ASN A 130 -7.63 -26.91 -14.52
N LYS A 131 -6.58 -27.38 -15.21
CA LYS A 131 -5.79 -26.55 -16.11
C LYS A 131 -6.31 -26.72 -17.52
N TYR A 132 -6.50 -25.61 -18.21
CA TYR A 132 -6.89 -25.58 -19.60
C TYR A 132 -5.78 -24.93 -20.40
N SER A 133 -5.45 -25.53 -21.54
CA SER A 133 -4.62 -24.93 -22.57
C SER A 133 -5.41 -24.93 -23.87
N MET A 134 -5.67 -23.74 -24.39
CA MET A 134 -6.39 -23.53 -25.64
C MET A 134 -5.43 -22.97 -26.70
N GLN A 135 -5.53 -23.46 -27.92
CA GLN A 135 -4.79 -22.94 -29.06
C GLN A 135 -5.68 -22.94 -30.30
N TYR A 136 -5.81 -21.78 -30.95
CA TYR A 136 -6.49 -21.66 -32.23
C TYR A 136 -5.54 -22.07 -33.36
N ILE A 137 -6.04 -22.90 -34.28
CA ILE A 137 -5.31 -23.46 -35.41
C ILE A 137 -6.16 -23.27 -36.66
N MET A 138 -5.56 -22.74 -37.72
CA MET A 138 -6.19 -22.64 -39.03
C MET A 138 -6.09 -24.00 -39.75
N ASN A 139 -7.22 -24.65 -39.99
CA ASN A 139 -7.31 -25.90 -40.74
C ASN A 139 -8.16 -25.67 -41.99
N ASN A 140 -7.55 -25.75 -43.18
CA ASN A 140 -8.23 -25.60 -44.47
C ASN A 140 -9.10 -24.34 -44.60
N GLY A 141 -8.62 -23.20 -44.10
CA GLY A 141 -9.37 -21.93 -44.14
C GLY A 141 -10.44 -21.77 -43.06
N SER A 142 -10.64 -22.78 -42.19
CA SER A 142 -11.52 -22.70 -41.02
C SER A 142 -10.71 -22.56 -39.73
N LEU A 143 -11.12 -21.65 -38.85
CA LEU A 143 -10.53 -21.50 -37.52
C LEU A 143 -11.05 -22.61 -36.61
N THR A 144 -10.17 -23.53 -36.23
CA THR A 144 -10.45 -24.58 -35.24
C THR A 144 -9.71 -24.26 -33.94
N TYR A 145 -10.12 -24.85 -32.82
CA TYR A 145 -9.35 -24.77 -31.57
C TYR A 145 -8.99 -26.16 -31.05
N ASN A 146 -7.80 -26.26 -30.47
CA ASN A 146 -7.34 -27.41 -29.72
C ASN A 146 -7.43 -27.09 -28.23
N LEU A 147 -8.25 -27.84 -27.50
CA LEU A 147 -8.40 -27.73 -26.06
C LEU A 147 -7.70 -28.92 -25.39
N LYS A 148 -6.67 -28.64 -24.60
CA LYS A 148 -6.04 -29.62 -23.72
C LYS A 148 -6.49 -29.35 -22.29
N ILE A 149 -7.00 -30.39 -21.64
CA ILE A 149 -7.48 -30.33 -20.26
C ILE A 149 -6.55 -31.20 -19.43
N ASP A 150 -5.73 -30.57 -18.60
CA ASP A 150 -4.92 -31.24 -17.60
C ASP A 150 -5.65 -31.13 -16.25
N ARG A 151 -6.29 -32.24 -15.86
CA ARG A 151 -6.86 -32.34 -14.52
C ARG A 151 -5.70 -32.42 -13.53
N LEU A 152 -5.66 -31.50 -12.57
CA LEU A 152 -4.67 -31.56 -11.48
C LEU A 152 -4.83 -32.82 -10.62
N ASN A 153 -5.97 -33.51 -10.76
CA ASN A 153 -6.30 -34.77 -10.08
C ASN A 153 -6.46 -35.90 -11.10
N LEU A 154 -5.41 -36.69 -11.26
CA LEU A 154 -5.49 -38.00 -11.91
C LEU A 154 -6.08 -39.00 -10.92
N SER A 155 -7.39 -39.08 -10.82
CA SER A 155 -8.08 -40.36 -10.64
C SER A 155 -9.59 -40.16 -10.71
N ASN A 156 -10.26 -41.10 -11.36
CA ASN A 156 -11.71 -41.12 -11.56
C ASN A 156 -12.46 -41.50 -10.27
N ASN A 157 -11.82 -41.35 -9.11
CA ASN A 157 -12.32 -41.81 -7.83
C ASN A 157 -12.31 -40.64 -6.84
N ILE A 158 -13.41 -40.51 -6.09
CA ILE A 158 -13.66 -39.44 -5.10
C ILE A 158 -12.50 -39.35 -4.09
N ASP A 159 -11.89 -40.50 -3.76
CA ASP A 159 -10.73 -40.60 -2.87
C ASP A 159 -9.52 -39.78 -3.31
N SER A 160 -9.32 -39.63 -4.63
CA SER A 160 -8.20 -38.86 -5.16
C SER A 160 -8.40 -37.35 -5.07
N PHE A 161 -9.64 -36.89 -5.12
CA PHE A 161 -9.97 -35.49 -4.90
C PHE A 161 -9.74 -35.10 -3.44
N ILE A 162 -10.16 -35.94 -2.50
CA ILE A 162 -9.92 -35.77 -1.05
C ILE A 162 -8.42 -35.71 -0.76
N SER A 163 -7.59 -36.40 -1.55
CA SER A 163 -6.13 -36.36 -1.38
C SER A 163 -5.46 -35.06 -1.85
N PHE A 164 -6.11 -34.31 -2.76
CA PHE A 164 -5.56 -33.09 -3.33
C PHE A 164 -5.99 -31.83 -2.59
N ILE A 165 -7.21 -31.79 -2.07
CA ILE A 165 -7.74 -30.64 -1.34
C ILE A 165 -7.67 -30.92 0.17
N VAL A 166 -6.91 -30.11 0.90
CA VAL A 166 -6.72 -30.20 2.35
C VAL A 166 -7.23 -28.94 3.04
N PRO A 167 -7.57 -28.97 4.34
CA PRO A 167 -7.85 -27.74 5.09
C PRO A 167 -6.71 -26.72 4.91
N CYS A 168 -7.04 -25.45 4.71
CA CYS A 168 -6.01 -24.43 4.51
C CYS A 168 -5.18 -24.22 5.80
N GLU A 169 -3.87 -24.48 5.72
CA GLU A 169 -2.94 -24.26 6.83
C GLU A 169 -2.62 -22.76 7.03
N ALA A 170 -2.21 -22.40 8.25
CA ALA A 170 -1.88 -21.01 8.62
C ALA A 170 -0.58 -20.47 8.01
N ASN A 171 0.21 -21.33 7.35
CA ASN A 171 1.44 -20.99 6.63
C ASN A 171 1.19 -20.64 5.16
N ARG A 172 -0.03 -20.84 4.63
CA ARG A 172 -0.43 -20.45 3.27
C ARG A 172 -0.55 -18.93 3.15
N PHE A 173 -0.73 -18.45 1.92
CA PHE A 173 -0.87 -17.03 1.58
C PHE A 173 0.34 -16.22 2.04
N LEU A 174 1.55 -16.70 1.68
CA LEU A 174 2.83 -16.07 2.06
C LEU A 174 3.02 -15.93 3.59
N GLY A 175 2.32 -16.75 4.39
CA GLY A 175 2.40 -16.72 5.85
C GLY A 175 1.60 -15.59 6.51
N GLU A 176 0.65 -14.97 5.81
CA GLU A 176 -0.21 -13.89 6.32
C GLU A 176 -1.23 -14.39 7.35
N LYS A 177 -0.83 -14.50 8.63
CA LYS A 177 -1.67 -15.08 9.70
C LYS A 177 -2.85 -14.21 10.13
N GLU A 178 -2.65 -12.89 10.19
CA GLU A 178 -3.67 -11.94 10.67
C GLU A 178 -4.87 -11.88 9.73
N GLN A 179 -4.61 -11.76 8.43
CA GLN A 179 -5.63 -11.60 7.40
C GLN A 179 -6.39 -12.90 7.18
N THR A 180 -5.66 -14.03 7.07
CA THR A 180 -6.26 -15.36 6.89
C THR A 180 -7.16 -15.75 8.07
N LYS A 181 -6.76 -15.42 9.31
CA LYS A 181 -7.57 -15.66 10.50
C LYS A 181 -8.83 -14.79 10.54
N LYS A 182 -8.73 -13.49 10.24
CA LYS A 182 -9.88 -12.56 10.20
C LYS A 182 -10.90 -12.96 9.13
N LEU A 183 -10.44 -13.48 8.00
CA LEU A 183 -11.28 -13.98 6.91
C LEU A 183 -11.79 -15.41 7.14
N GLY A 184 -11.33 -16.09 8.20
CA GLY A 184 -11.71 -17.47 8.52
C GLY A 184 -11.19 -18.50 7.51
N ILE A 185 -10.15 -18.16 6.74
CA ILE A 185 -9.59 -19.02 5.69
C ILE A 185 -9.09 -20.34 6.28
N THR A 186 -8.40 -20.29 7.42
CA THR A 186 -7.85 -21.48 8.09
C THR A 186 -8.91 -22.44 8.64
N ASN A 187 -10.16 -21.98 8.80
CA ASN A 187 -11.19 -22.75 9.50
C ASN A 187 -12.21 -23.35 8.53
N TYR A 188 -12.54 -22.63 7.46
CA TYR A 188 -13.67 -22.98 6.62
C TYR A 188 -13.33 -23.19 5.14
N PHE A 189 -12.09 -22.93 4.76
CA PHE A 189 -11.65 -23.09 3.37
C PHE A 189 -10.72 -24.27 3.25
N TYR A 190 -10.71 -24.82 2.05
CA TYR A 190 -9.82 -25.88 1.64
C TYR A 190 -8.91 -25.39 0.53
N CYS A 191 -7.66 -25.83 0.59
CA CYS A 191 -6.59 -25.43 -0.29
C CYS A 191 -6.06 -26.67 -1.03
N PRO A 192 -5.63 -26.53 -2.30
CA PRO A 192 -4.92 -27.59 -2.97
C PRO A 192 -3.54 -27.79 -2.34
N LYS A 193 -3.17 -29.05 -2.10
CA LYS A 193 -1.89 -29.44 -1.48
C LYS A 193 -0.71 -28.89 -2.27
N THR A 194 -0.73 -29.07 -3.59
CA THR A 194 0.25 -28.49 -4.50
C THR A 194 -0.45 -27.87 -5.71
N ILE A 195 0.09 -26.76 -6.21
CA ILE A 195 -0.26 -26.16 -7.49
C ILE A 195 1.04 -26.02 -8.27
N ASN A 196 1.01 -26.40 -9.53
CA ASN A 196 2.09 -26.09 -10.48
C ASN A 196 1.46 -25.92 -11.85
N ALA A 197 1.22 -24.69 -12.26
CA ALA A 197 0.54 -24.35 -13.50
C ALA A 197 1.29 -23.21 -14.20
N THR A 198 1.09 -23.07 -15.51
CA THR A 198 1.48 -21.87 -16.24
C THR A 198 0.23 -21.19 -16.76
N LEU A 199 0.09 -19.90 -16.48
CA LEU A 199 -0.93 -19.05 -17.07
C LEU A 199 -0.35 -18.35 -18.30
N LYS A 200 -1.16 -18.20 -19.35
CA LYS A 200 -0.75 -17.53 -20.57
C LYS A 200 -1.93 -16.82 -21.20
N GLY A 201 -1.69 -15.58 -21.64
CA GLY A 201 -2.61 -14.84 -22.48
C GLY A 201 -3.97 -14.56 -21.85
N SER A 202 -4.90 -14.17 -22.71
CA SER A 202 -6.31 -13.91 -22.44
C SER A 202 -7.18 -14.93 -23.17
N LEU A 203 -8.48 -15.00 -22.86
CA LEU A 203 -9.40 -15.90 -23.57
C LEU A 203 -9.53 -15.58 -25.08
N SER A 204 -9.21 -14.35 -25.49
CA SER A 204 -9.17 -13.91 -26.88
C SER A 204 -7.82 -14.11 -27.59
N SER A 205 -6.80 -14.63 -26.89
CA SER A 205 -5.47 -14.85 -27.46
C SER A 205 -5.44 -16.08 -28.38
N SER A 206 -4.52 -16.10 -29.34
CA SER A 206 -4.30 -17.25 -30.24
C SER A 206 -3.93 -18.53 -29.46
N SER A 207 -3.24 -18.38 -28.33
CA SER A 207 -3.01 -19.43 -27.35
C SER A 207 -3.20 -18.89 -25.93
N SER A 208 -3.91 -19.64 -25.09
CA SER A 208 -4.12 -19.29 -23.69
C SER A 208 -3.99 -20.50 -22.78
N LYS A 209 -3.52 -20.25 -21.56
CA LYS A 209 -3.47 -21.23 -20.48
C LYS A 209 -4.10 -20.62 -19.24
N PHE A 210 -5.09 -21.30 -18.66
CA PHE A 210 -5.80 -20.80 -17.50
C PHE A 210 -6.21 -21.91 -16.54
N ILE A 211 -6.44 -21.55 -15.28
CA ILE A 211 -6.97 -22.46 -14.26
C ILE A 211 -8.46 -22.19 -14.12
N THR A 212 -9.24 -23.24 -13.95
CA THR A 212 -10.67 -23.14 -13.62
C THR A 212 -10.94 -23.90 -12.33
N VAL A 213 -11.90 -23.38 -11.58
CA VAL A 213 -12.46 -24.05 -10.41
C VAL A 213 -13.92 -24.35 -10.76
N SER A 214 -14.30 -25.61 -10.72
CA SER A 214 -15.66 -26.07 -11.03
C SER A 214 -16.24 -26.79 -9.83
N VAL A 215 -17.55 -26.72 -9.66
CA VAL A 215 -18.28 -27.49 -8.66
C VAL A 215 -19.16 -28.48 -9.41
N HIS A 216 -19.12 -29.74 -8.98
CA HIS A 216 -19.90 -30.84 -9.55
C HIS A 216 -20.79 -31.44 -8.47
#